data_AF-C6HRW4-F1
#
_entry.id   AF-C6HRW4-F1
#
_cell.length_a   1.000
_cell.length_b   1.000
_cell.length_c   1.000
_cell.angle_alpha   90.00
_cell.angle_beta   90.00
_cell.angle_gamma   90.00
#
_symmetry.space_group_name_H-M   'P 1'
#
loop_
_entity.id
_entity.type
_entity.pdbx_description
1 polymer ?
#
loop_
_entity_poly.entity_id
_entity_poly.type
_entity_poly.pdbx_seq_one_letter_code
_entity_poly.pdbx_strand_id
1 'polypeptide(L)'
;MNPNPNLNLPKGAVVGVGQADGRKQQQPHRALPGDAGDTLYEDHTIHPNTMLFLKDLKANNQREWLKMHDADFRTSKRDWDTFVESLTEKIIEKDSTIPELPAKDLVFRIYRDIRFSNDPTPYKPHFSAAWYAFYELTAFNRTDLNDGAVSQRAELISSGLWHPEAEKLALLRRDIDQNSLRIKNVLNAVDVREEIFNGIPKTKKEAVLAFVSQNQESALKTKPKTFHGPRTSSPTLGPLVGSLLSRPHIHVNPRAVFDGREGYDADNKNIDLLRLRSFTMSKKLQDKDLLGPTSRDRVARIVGIMEPFVTYLNSVVMPDPPLGEDHTGDDIDGDSDHSESGEGANEPE
;
A
#
# COMPACT_ATOMS: atom_id res chain seq x y z
N MET A 1 -80.04 -33.16 16.96
CA MET A 1 -79.84 -34.23 17.95
C MET A 1 -79.17 -35.41 17.25
N ASN A 2 -78.09 -35.88 17.86
CA ASN A 2 -77.33 -37.12 17.63
C ASN A 2 -76.40 -37.31 16.40
N PRO A 3 -75.29 -38.06 16.60
CA PRO A 3 -73.94 -37.72 16.13
C PRO A 3 -73.20 -38.91 15.48
N ASN A 4 -71.92 -38.74 15.12
CA ASN A 4 -70.83 -39.74 15.29
C ASN A 4 -69.45 -39.10 14.97
N PRO A 5 -68.28 -39.74 15.26
CA PRO A 5 -67.13 -39.10 15.93
C PRO A 5 -65.79 -39.28 15.16
N ASN A 6 -64.68 -38.98 15.84
CA ASN A 6 -63.28 -39.31 15.55
C ASN A 6 -62.54 -38.43 14.50
N LEU A 7 -61.29 -37.99 14.71
CA LEU A 7 -60.16 -38.66 15.35
C LEU A 7 -59.13 -37.65 15.94
N ASN A 8 -58.39 -38.12 16.95
CA ASN A 8 -57.55 -37.42 17.92
C ASN A 8 -56.16 -36.94 17.46
N LEU A 9 -55.68 -35.90 18.16
CA LEU A 9 -54.30 -35.38 18.25
C LEU A 9 -53.34 -36.32 19.00
N PRO A 10 -52.01 -36.11 18.87
CA PRO A 10 -51.09 -36.34 19.98
C PRO A 10 -50.19 -35.13 20.33
N LYS A 11 -49.87 -35.04 21.64
CA LYS A 11 -48.81 -34.22 22.26
C LYS A 11 -47.65 -35.14 22.67
N GLY A 12 -46.41 -34.65 22.57
CA GLY A 12 -45.25 -35.22 23.28
C GLY A 12 -43.89 -34.91 22.63
N ALA A 13 -43.13 -33.97 23.21
CA ALA A 13 -41.67 -33.78 23.03
C ALA A 13 -40.92 -34.83 23.88
N VAL A 14 -39.65 -35.25 23.70
CA VAL A 14 -38.34 -34.59 23.45
C VAL A 14 -37.40 -35.71 22.90
N VAL A 15 -36.45 -35.50 21.98
CA VAL A 15 -34.97 -35.38 22.18
C VAL A 15 -34.34 -35.17 20.79
N GLY A 16 -33.44 -34.19 20.66
CA GLY A 16 -32.85 -33.77 19.40
C GLY A 16 -31.60 -34.55 18.97
N VAL A 17 -31.32 -34.45 17.67
CA VAL A 17 -29.97 -34.44 17.10
C VAL A 17 -30.00 -33.40 15.98
N GLY A 18 -29.16 -32.37 16.11
CA GLY A 18 -29.14 -31.22 15.22
C GLY A 18 -28.51 -31.52 13.86
N GLN A 19 -29.06 -30.91 12.83
CA GLN A 19 -28.38 -30.70 11.56
C GLN A 19 -28.42 -29.20 11.30
N ALA A 20 -27.26 -28.57 11.38
CA ALA A 20 -27.07 -27.14 11.15
C ALA A 20 -27.15 -26.87 9.65
N ASP A 21 -28.16 -26.11 9.21
CA ASP A 21 -28.20 -25.57 7.86
C ASP A 21 -28.08 -24.03 7.95
N GLY A 22 -26.91 -23.55 7.55
CA GLY A 22 -26.48 -22.16 7.69
C GLY A 22 -27.04 -21.26 6.60
N ARG A 23 -28.34 -20.91 6.69
CA ARG A 23 -28.90 -19.80 5.91
C ARG A 23 -28.80 -18.51 6.71
N LYS A 24 -27.75 -17.73 6.47
CA LYS A 24 -27.71 -16.31 6.87
C LYS A 24 -28.85 -15.60 6.13
N GLN A 25 -29.91 -15.26 6.87
CA GLN A 25 -30.99 -14.42 6.38
C GLN A 25 -30.41 -13.03 6.07
N GLN A 26 -30.34 -12.66 4.79
CA GLN A 26 -30.14 -11.29 4.37
C GLN A 26 -31.42 -10.51 4.70
N GLN A 27 -31.32 -9.52 5.57
CA GLN A 27 -32.43 -8.61 5.87
C GLN A 27 -32.66 -7.67 4.67
N PRO A 28 -33.92 -7.32 4.36
CA PRO A 28 -34.23 -6.48 3.21
C PRO A 28 -33.69 -5.06 3.40
N HIS A 29 -32.96 -4.58 2.40
CA HIS A 29 -32.33 -3.27 2.35
C HIS A 29 -33.36 -2.14 2.30
N ARG A 30 -33.23 -1.15 3.17
CA ARG A 30 -33.91 0.14 3.00
C ARG A 30 -33.08 0.96 2.01
N ALA A 31 -33.52 1.01 0.76
CA ALA A 31 -32.90 1.84 -0.26
C ALA A 31 -32.93 3.32 0.16
N LEU A 32 -31.80 4.02 -0.03
CA LEU A 32 -31.79 5.47 -0.12
C LEU A 32 -32.59 5.89 -1.37
N PRO A 33 -33.30 7.03 -1.37
CA PRO A 33 -33.91 7.55 -2.58
C PRO A 33 -32.80 8.10 -3.49
N GLY A 34 -32.43 7.33 -4.51
CA GLY A 34 -31.47 7.73 -5.55
C GLY A 34 -30.92 6.57 -6.39
N ASP A 35 -31.67 6.19 -7.43
CA ASP A 35 -31.23 5.66 -8.74
C ASP A 35 -30.30 4.43 -8.89
N ALA A 36 -29.92 3.68 -7.85
CA ALA A 36 -29.21 2.40 -8.08
C ALA A 36 -30.13 1.23 -8.51
N GLY A 37 -31.45 1.40 -8.44
CA GLY A 37 -32.43 0.38 -8.85
C GLY A 37 -32.26 -0.96 -8.14
N ASP A 38 -32.48 -2.06 -8.87
CA ASP A 38 -32.34 -3.46 -8.43
C ASP A 38 -30.88 -4.00 -8.51
N THR A 39 -29.87 -3.12 -8.56
CA THR A 39 -28.47 -3.55 -8.66
C THR A 39 -28.04 -4.31 -7.40
N LEU A 40 -27.52 -5.52 -7.58
CA LEU A 40 -27.02 -6.34 -6.48
C LEU A 40 -25.59 -5.91 -6.09
N TYR A 41 -25.24 -6.11 -4.82
CA TYR A 41 -23.85 -5.97 -4.38
C TYR A 41 -23.02 -7.15 -4.90
N GLU A 42 -21.87 -6.85 -5.50
CA GLU A 42 -20.98 -7.85 -6.09
C GLU A 42 -19.53 -7.55 -5.70
N ASP A 43 -18.79 -8.56 -5.27
CA ASP A 43 -17.44 -8.38 -4.70
C ASP A 43 -16.38 -7.88 -5.70
N HIS A 44 -16.69 -7.79 -6.99
CA HIS A 44 -15.72 -7.39 -8.03
C HIS A 44 -15.96 -5.98 -8.58
N THR A 45 -16.88 -5.23 -7.98
CA THR A 45 -17.20 -3.84 -8.32
C THR A 45 -17.61 -3.05 -7.08
N ILE A 46 -17.50 -1.73 -7.13
CA ILE A 46 -18.06 -0.89 -6.07
C ILE A 46 -19.53 -0.61 -6.39
N HIS A 47 -20.40 -0.73 -5.40
CA HIS A 47 -21.81 -0.42 -5.60
C HIS A 47 -22.04 1.10 -5.70
N PRO A 48 -22.89 1.61 -6.61
CA PRO A 48 -23.16 3.05 -6.74
C PRO A 48 -23.59 3.74 -5.43
N ASN A 49 -24.36 3.04 -4.58
CA ASN A 49 -24.75 3.54 -3.25
C ASN A 49 -23.56 3.85 -2.33
N THR A 50 -22.45 3.11 -2.45
CA THR A 50 -21.21 3.41 -1.70
C THR A 50 -20.66 4.77 -2.13
N MET A 51 -20.69 5.08 -3.42
CA MET A 51 -20.25 6.38 -3.94
C MET A 51 -21.21 7.51 -3.54
N LEU A 52 -22.52 7.25 -3.50
CA LEU A 52 -23.51 8.22 -3.00
C LEU A 52 -23.30 8.49 -1.50
N PHE A 53 -23.08 7.46 -0.69
CA PHE A 53 -22.78 7.61 0.73
C PHE A 53 -21.53 8.47 0.96
N LEU A 54 -20.45 8.24 0.22
CA LEU A 54 -19.22 9.04 0.32
C LEU A 54 -19.44 10.51 -0.07
N LYS A 55 -20.32 10.77 -1.04
CA LYS A 55 -20.76 12.13 -1.41
C LYS A 55 -21.53 12.79 -0.27
N ASP A 56 -22.50 12.09 0.32
CA ASP A 56 -23.31 12.61 1.42
C ASP A 56 -22.45 12.85 2.68
N LEU A 57 -21.50 11.95 2.96
CA LEU A 57 -20.53 12.12 4.04
C LEU A 57 -19.67 13.37 3.85
N LYS A 58 -19.27 13.68 2.61
CA LYS A 58 -18.53 14.92 2.31
C LYS A 58 -19.38 16.16 2.61
N ALA A 59 -20.64 16.16 2.17
CA ALA A 59 -21.55 17.28 2.38
C ALA A 59 -21.94 17.46 3.86
N ASN A 60 -21.97 16.37 4.63
CA ASN A 60 -22.46 16.33 6.01
C ASN A 60 -21.41 15.78 6.99
N ASN A 61 -20.15 16.21 6.88
CA ASN A 61 -19.01 15.63 7.61
C ASN A 61 -19.02 16.02 9.11
N GLN A 62 -19.94 15.42 9.88
CA GLN A 62 -20.17 15.64 11.30
C GLN A 62 -20.37 14.30 12.02
N ARG A 63 -19.97 14.19 13.29
CA ARG A 63 -20.00 12.92 14.05
C ARG A 63 -21.43 12.41 14.25
N GLU A 64 -22.33 13.33 14.53
CA GLU A 64 -23.74 13.10 14.77
C GLU A 64 -24.42 12.58 13.50
N TRP A 65 -24.06 13.15 12.35
CA TRP A 65 -24.57 12.71 11.06
C TRP A 65 -24.16 11.26 10.77
N LEU A 66 -22.86 10.92 10.89
CA LEU A 66 -22.42 9.54 10.65
C LEU A 66 -23.08 8.55 11.63
N LYS A 67 -23.32 8.95 12.87
CA LYS A 67 -24.04 8.12 13.85
C LYS A 67 -25.49 7.82 13.43
N MET A 68 -26.18 8.79 12.83
CA MET A 68 -27.53 8.58 12.29
C MET A 68 -27.52 7.71 11.02
N HIS A 69 -26.41 7.71 10.27
CA HIS A 69 -26.21 6.97 9.03
C HIS A 69 -25.29 5.73 9.19
N ASP A 70 -25.20 5.16 10.40
CA ASP A 70 -24.29 4.04 10.70
C ASP A 70 -24.59 2.79 9.84
N ALA A 71 -25.86 2.55 9.51
CA ALA A 71 -26.25 1.44 8.63
C ALA A 71 -25.72 1.61 7.19
N ASP A 72 -25.80 2.82 6.65
CA ASP A 72 -25.30 3.17 5.32
C ASP A 72 -23.76 3.05 5.29
N PHE A 73 -23.11 3.54 6.36
CA PHE A 73 -21.67 3.40 6.53
C PHE A 73 -21.22 1.94 6.58
N ARG A 74 -21.86 1.09 7.39
CA ARG A 74 -21.50 -0.34 7.50
C ARG A 74 -21.70 -1.08 6.18
N THR A 75 -22.76 -0.75 5.45
CA THR A 75 -23.03 -1.36 4.14
C THR A 75 -21.97 -0.94 3.13
N SER A 76 -21.68 0.35 3.02
CA SER A 76 -20.66 0.91 2.13
C SER A 76 -19.25 0.41 2.48
N LYS A 77 -18.96 0.26 3.77
CA LYS A 77 -17.68 -0.28 4.24
C LYS A 77 -17.54 -1.76 3.90
N ARG A 78 -18.61 -2.55 4.02
CA ARG A 78 -18.60 -3.96 3.62
C ARG A 78 -18.36 -4.12 2.12
N ASP A 79 -19.07 -3.35 1.31
CA ASP A 79 -18.89 -3.31 -0.15
C ASP A 79 -17.44 -2.97 -0.54
N TRP A 80 -16.85 -1.96 0.11
CA TRP A 80 -15.43 -1.65 -0.07
C TRP A 80 -14.49 -2.79 0.35
N ASP A 81 -14.76 -3.42 1.49
CA ASP A 81 -13.90 -4.50 2.00
C ASP A 81 -13.91 -5.72 1.08
N THR A 82 -15.09 -6.17 0.62
CA THR A 82 -15.19 -7.30 -0.30
C THR A 82 -14.57 -7.00 -1.66
N PHE A 83 -14.71 -5.76 -2.15
CA PHE A 83 -13.98 -5.31 -3.34
C PHE A 83 -12.46 -5.38 -3.17
N VAL A 84 -11.94 -4.92 -2.04
CA VAL A 84 -10.50 -4.97 -1.75
C VAL A 84 -10.01 -6.42 -1.62
N GLU A 85 -10.77 -7.30 -0.98
CA GLU A 85 -10.46 -8.75 -0.91
C GLU A 85 -10.36 -9.33 -2.32
N SER A 86 -11.40 -9.15 -3.15
CA SER A 86 -11.41 -9.66 -4.52
C SER A 86 -10.32 -9.06 -5.40
N LEU A 87 -10.03 -7.77 -5.24
CA LEU A 87 -8.96 -7.09 -5.98
C LEU A 87 -7.58 -7.59 -5.56
N THR A 88 -7.38 -7.94 -4.29
CA THR A 88 -6.10 -8.45 -3.79
C THR A 88 -5.67 -9.71 -4.52
N GLU A 89 -6.61 -10.63 -4.80
CA GLU A 89 -6.34 -11.83 -5.61
C GLU A 89 -5.75 -11.45 -6.99
N LYS A 90 -6.34 -10.46 -7.66
CA LYS A 90 -5.89 -9.98 -8.97
C LYS A 90 -4.59 -9.21 -8.92
N ILE A 91 -4.31 -8.52 -7.82
CA ILE A 91 -3.05 -7.80 -7.62
C ILE A 91 -1.90 -8.80 -7.42
N ILE A 92 -2.10 -9.87 -6.64
CA ILE A 92 -1.10 -10.93 -6.44
C ILE A 92 -0.78 -11.64 -7.76
N GLU A 93 -1.76 -11.83 -8.66
CA GLU A 93 -1.52 -12.33 -10.02
C GLU A 93 -0.57 -11.41 -10.85
N LYS A 94 -0.50 -10.11 -10.52
CA LYS A 94 0.35 -9.14 -11.22
C LYS A 94 1.70 -8.94 -10.55
N ASP A 95 1.75 -8.98 -9.23
CA ASP A 95 2.93 -8.76 -8.43
C ASP A 95 2.98 -9.78 -7.29
N SER A 96 3.81 -10.81 -7.48
CA SER A 96 3.97 -11.90 -6.51
C SER A 96 4.76 -11.49 -5.26
N THR A 97 5.28 -10.26 -5.20
CA THR A 97 5.94 -9.76 -3.98
C THR A 97 4.93 -9.31 -2.92
N ILE A 98 3.66 -9.19 -3.29
CA ILE A 98 2.59 -8.79 -2.39
C ILE A 98 2.11 -10.02 -1.60
N PRO A 99 2.18 -9.98 -0.25
CA PRO A 99 1.67 -11.07 0.56
C PRO A 99 0.14 -11.09 0.54
N GLU A 100 -0.43 -12.28 0.69
CA GLU A 100 -1.86 -12.43 0.94
C GLU A 100 -2.18 -11.92 2.35
N LEU A 101 -2.91 -10.80 2.42
CA LEU A 101 -3.32 -10.17 3.67
C LEU A 101 -4.84 -9.97 3.66
N PRO A 102 -5.51 -10.11 4.81
CA PRO A 102 -6.94 -9.86 4.90
C PRO A 102 -7.23 -8.37 4.69
N ALA A 103 -8.34 -8.02 4.05
CA ALA A 103 -8.63 -6.61 3.69
C ALA A 103 -8.63 -5.64 4.87
N LYS A 104 -8.98 -6.10 6.08
CA LYS A 104 -8.90 -5.28 7.30
C LYS A 104 -7.50 -4.70 7.58
N ASP A 105 -6.44 -5.36 7.11
CA ASP A 105 -5.05 -4.95 7.31
C ASP A 105 -4.57 -4.05 6.17
N LEU A 106 -5.29 -4.04 5.04
CA LEU A 106 -5.03 -3.21 3.85
C LEU A 106 -5.84 -1.91 3.87
N VAL A 107 -7.07 -1.96 4.39
CA VAL A 107 -8.04 -0.86 4.36
C VAL A 107 -7.80 0.12 5.50
N PHE A 108 -7.66 1.41 5.15
CA PHE A 108 -7.48 2.45 6.13
C PHE A 108 -8.77 2.80 6.87
N ARG A 109 -8.61 3.27 8.12
CA ARG A 109 -9.71 3.88 8.87
C ARG A 109 -10.27 5.13 8.15
N ILE A 110 -11.58 5.30 8.25
CA ILE A 110 -12.29 6.49 7.72
C ILE A 110 -12.03 7.75 8.56
N TYR A 111 -11.57 7.62 9.80
CA TYR A 111 -11.32 8.76 10.69
C TYR A 111 -10.06 9.55 10.25
N ARG A 112 -10.13 10.88 10.37
CA ARG A 112 -8.99 11.77 10.15
C ARG A 112 -8.14 11.91 11.42
N ASP A 113 -6.89 12.32 11.24
CA ASP A 113 -6.10 12.94 12.31
C ASP A 113 -6.24 14.46 12.16
N ILE A 114 -6.89 15.09 13.14
CA ILE A 114 -7.23 16.52 13.10
C ILE A 114 -6.36 17.36 14.05
N ARG A 115 -5.45 16.73 14.81
CA ARG A 115 -4.67 17.41 15.87
C ARG A 115 -3.82 18.59 15.34
N PHE A 116 -3.42 18.51 14.08
CA PHE A 116 -2.57 19.48 13.41
C PHE A 116 -3.22 20.09 12.15
N SER A 117 -4.52 19.83 11.92
CA SER A 117 -5.22 20.30 10.73
C SER A 117 -6.05 21.54 11.06
N ASN A 118 -6.01 22.54 10.17
CA ASN A 118 -6.91 23.69 10.23
C ASN A 118 -8.35 23.32 9.81
N ASP A 119 -8.54 22.17 9.18
CA ASP A 119 -9.83 21.64 8.78
C ASP A 119 -10.34 20.68 9.89
N PRO A 120 -11.43 21.06 10.60
CA PRO A 120 -11.92 20.31 11.74
C PRO A 120 -12.76 19.07 11.36
N THR A 121 -12.95 18.78 10.06
CA THR A 121 -13.82 17.67 9.64
C THR A 121 -13.29 16.32 10.15
N PRO A 122 -14.14 15.50 10.81
CA PRO A 122 -13.69 14.29 11.52
C PRO A 122 -13.41 13.10 10.60
N TYR A 123 -14.00 13.03 9.41
CA TYR A 123 -13.95 11.86 8.53
C TYR A 123 -13.28 12.16 7.20
N LYS A 124 -12.64 11.14 6.64
CA LYS A 124 -12.21 11.08 5.25
C LYS A 124 -13.47 10.81 4.43
N PRO A 125 -13.80 11.66 3.46
CA PRO A 125 -14.98 11.43 2.62
C PRO A 125 -14.73 10.36 1.55
N HIS A 126 -13.73 9.47 1.72
CA HIS A 126 -13.31 8.45 0.77
C HIS A 126 -12.91 7.17 1.51
N PHE A 127 -12.92 6.05 0.81
CA PHE A 127 -12.26 4.83 1.26
C PHE A 127 -10.90 4.68 0.58
N SER A 128 -9.94 4.08 1.30
CA SER A 128 -8.64 3.79 0.74
C SER A 128 -8.07 2.48 1.27
N ALA A 129 -7.22 1.86 0.46
CA ALA A 129 -6.47 0.66 0.79
C ALA A 129 -5.04 0.77 0.27
N ALA A 130 -4.08 0.14 0.93
CA ALA A 130 -2.70 0.04 0.46
C ALA A 130 -2.18 -1.39 0.54
N TRP A 131 -1.46 -1.81 -0.50
CA TRP A 131 -0.81 -3.10 -0.60
C TRP A 131 0.70 -2.90 -0.51
N TYR A 132 1.26 -3.30 0.64
CA TYR A 132 2.68 -3.16 0.96
C TYR A 132 3.18 -1.71 0.70
N ALA A 133 4.49 -1.46 0.77
CA ALA A 133 5.03 -0.09 0.70
C ALA A 133 4.87 0.60 -0.67
N PHE A 134 4.17 0.00 -1.63
CA PHE A 134 4.27 0.36 -3.04
C PHE A 134 2.97 0.49 -3.81
N TYR A 135 1.79 0.12 -3.33
CA TYR A 135 0.53 0.41 -4.05
C TYR A 135 -0.54 0.99 -3.12
N GLU A 136 -1.25 2.02 -3.56
CA GLU A 136 -2.34 2.67 -2.84
C GLU A 136 -3.53 2.92 -3.78
N LEU A 137 -4.75 2.57 -3.36
CA LEU A 137 -6.00 2.82 -4.08
C LEU A 137 -6.95 3.64 -3.21
N THR A 138 -7.59 4.65 -3.80
CA THR A 138 -8.61 5.48 -3.14
C THR A 138 -9.88 5.57 -3.98
N ALA A 139 -11.04 5.35 -3.38
CA ALA A 139 -12.37 5.51 -4.00
C ALA A 139 -13.14 6.69 -3.39
N PHE A 140 -13.67 7.56 -4.26
CA PHE A 140 -14.40 8.79 -3.93
C PHE A 140 -15.35 9.17 -5.07
N ASN A 141 -16.43 9.92 -4.79
CA ASN A 141 -17.41 10.36 -5.81
C ASN A 141 -17.11 11.78 -6.31
N ARG A 142 -16.86 11.90 -7.61
CA ARG A 142 -16.26 13.08 -8.24
C ARG A 142 -17.20 14.26 -8.48
N THR A 143 -18.53 14.07 -8.36
CA THR A 143 -19.49 14.97 -9.04
C THR A 143 -19.41 16.45 -8.64
N ASP A 144 -18.79 16.83 -7.52
CA ASP A 144 -18.70 18.24 -7.08
C ASP A 144 -17.28 18.63 -6.58
N LEU A 145 -16.37 19.00 -7.49
CA LEU A 145 -15.02 19.52 -7.16
C LEU A 145 -14.84 20.98 -7.61
N ASN A 146 -15.31 21.91 -6.78
CA ASN A 146 -14.82 23.30 -6.76
C ASN A 146 -14.02 23.66 -5.49
N ASP A 147 -13.92 22.76 -4.50
CA ASP A 147 -13.26 23.06 -3.22
C ASP A 147 -11.92 22.31 -3.09
N GLY A 148 -10.83 23.07 -3.16
CA GLY A 148 -9.43 22.62 -3.09
C GLY A 148 -8.96 22.05 -1.73
N ALA A 149 -9.87 21.54 -0.91
CA ALA A 149 -9.58 20.92 0.39
C ALA A 149 -9.82 19.39 0.41
N VAL A 150 -10.41 18.82 -0.64
CA VAL A 150 -10.46 17.35 -0.80
C VAL A 150 -9.03 16.88 -1.02
N SER A 151 -8.57 15.94 -0.19
CA SER A 151 -7.27 15.26 -0.31
C SER A 151 -6.92 15.13 -1.79
N GLN A 152 -5.80 15.71 -2.22
CA GLN A 152 -5.35 15.68 -3.63
C GLN A 152 -5.16 14.25 -4.19
N ARG A 153 -5.43 13.23 -3.37
CA ARG A 153 -5.35 11.78 -3.61
C ARG A 153 -6.70 11.08 -3.72
N ALA A 154 -7.84 11.78 -3.64
CA ALA A 154 -9.14 11.17 -3.90
C ALA A 154 -9.20 10.64 -5.34
N GLU A 155 -9.66 9.39 -5.53
CA GLU A 155 -9.78 8.71 -6.86
C GLU A 155 -8.44 8.46 -7.56
N LEU A 156 -7.47 7.97 -6.82
CA LEU A 156 -6.13 7.72 -7.32
C LEU A 156 -5.78 6.25 -7.09
N ILE A 157 -5.22 5.61 -8.11
CA ILE A 157 -4.32 4.49 -7.90
C ILE A 157 -2.89 5.00 -8.03
N SER A 158 -2.05 4.67 -7.06
CA SER A 158 -0.65 5.08 -7.01
C SER A 158 0.24 3.91 -6.71
N SER A 159 1.48 4.00 -7.16
CA SER A 159 2.56 3.13 -6.73
C SER A 159 3.85 3.88 -6.45
N GLY A 160 4.73 3.28 -5.64
CA GLY A 160 6.09 3.78 -5.42
C GLY A 160 6.40 4.24 -3.99
N LEU A 161 7.48 5.01 -3.84
CA LEU A 161 8.00 5.43 -2.54
C LEU A 161 7.57 6.85 -2.19
N TRP A 162 6.68 6.97 -1.20
CA TRP A 162 6.31 8.26 -0.61
C TRP A 162 7.22 8.58 0.58
N HIS A 163 7.96 9.70 0.50
CA HIS A 163 8.89 10.13 1.54
C HIS A 163 9.72 8.99 2.19
N PRO A 164 10.48 8.22 1.39
CA PRO A 164 11.34 7.17 1.93
C PRO A 164 12.39 7.76 2.88
N GLU A 165 12.88 6.92 3.78
CA GLU A 165 13.99 7.23 4.68
C GLU A 165 15.24 7.70 3.91
N ALA A 166 16.08 8.49 4.58
CA ALA A 166 17.22 9.15 3.96
C ALA A 166 18.18 8.16 3.26
N GLU A 167 18.38 6.98 3.83
CA GLU A 167 19.24 5.92 3.28
C GLU A 167 18.67 5.35 1.98
N LYS A 168 17.38 4.99 1.95
CA LYS A 168 16.70 4.50 0.74
C LYS A 168 16.68 5.57 -0.36
N LEU A 169 16.42 6.82 0.02
CA LEU A 169 16.46 7.95 -0.92
C LEU A 169 17.87 8.18 -1.50
N ALA A 170 18.92 7.97 -0.69
CA ALA A 170 20.30 8.05 -1.13
C ALA A 170 20.66 6.94 -2.14
N LEU A 171 20.24 5.70 -1.87
CA LEU A 171 20.42 4.58 -2.80
C LEU A 171 19.77 4.89 -4.15
N LEU A 172 18.54 5.40 -4.13
CA LEU A 172 17.81 5.74 -5.35
C LEU A 172 18.48 6.88 -6.13
N ARG A 173 18.93 7.94 -5.45
CA ARG A 173 19.69 9.02 -6.10
C ARG A 173 21.01 8.53 -6.69
N ARG A 174 21.71 7.62 -6.02
CA ARG A 174 22.96 7.03 -6.52
C ARG A 174 22.70 6.19 -7.77
N ASP A 175 21.67 5.34 -7.77
CA ASP A 175 21.30 4.55 -8.95
C ASP A 175 20.86 5.45 -10.12
N ILE A 176 20.09 6.51 -9.86
CA ILE A 176 19.70 7.47 -10.90
C ILE A 176 20.94 8.16 -11.50
N ASP A 177 21.88 8.60 -10.67
CA ASP A 177 23.09 9.28 -11.13
C ASP A 177 23.96 8.36 -12.00
N GLN A 178 24.19 7.13 -11.54
CA GLN A 178 25.08 6.16 -12.19
C GLN A 178 24.41 5.39 -13.34
N ASN A 179 23.11 5.09 -13.22
CA ASN A 179 22.37 4.20 -14.10
C ASN A 179 20.93 4.67 -14.41
N SER A 180 20.77 5.97 -14.70
CA SER A 180 19.47 6.57 -15.06
C SER A 180 18.68 5.87 -16.18
N LEU A 181 19.33 5.03 -17.01
CA LEU A 181 18.62 4.33 -18.08
C LEU A 181 17.57 3.36 -17.56
N ARG A 182 17.77 2.75 -16.38
CA ARG A 182 16.82 1.80 -15.78
C ARG A 182 15.46 2.46 -15.54
N ILE A 183 15.43 3.50 -14.71
CA ILE A 183 14.19 4.26 -14.43
C ILE A 183 13.63 4.89 -15.70
N LYS A 184 14.46 5.49 -16.57
CA LYS A 184 13.99 6.15 -17.80
C LYS A 184 13.35 5.16 -18.78
N ASN A 185 13.81 3.92 -18.83
CA ASN A 185 13.21 2.89 -19.68
C ASN A 185 11.84 2.48 -19.14
N VAL A 186 11.71 2.29 -17.83
CA VAL A 186 10.43 1.98 -17.17
C VAL A 186 9.42 3.11 -17.41
N LEU A 187 9.80 4.36 -17.14
CA LEU A 187 8.93 5.52 -17.34
C LEU A 187 8.51 5.71 -18.81
N ASN A 188 9.34 5.30 -19.77
CA ASN A 188 9.09 5.44 -21.21
C ASN A 188 8.39 4.22 -21.84
N ALA A 189 8.04 3.20 -21.05
CA ALA A 189 7.27 2.05 -21.53
C ALA A 189 5.95 2.51 -22.19
N VAL A 190 5.51 1.79 -23.22
CA VAL A 190 4.32 2.18 -24.02
C VAL A 190 3.10 2.33 -23.12
N ASP A 191 2.81 1.31 -22.33
CA ASP A 191 1.62 1.27 -21.48
C ASP A 191 1.69 2.33 -20.37
N VAL A 192 2.87 2.62 -19.82
CA VAL A 192 3.05 3.70 -18.83
C VAL A 192 2.76 5.06 -19.46
N ARG A 193 3.29 5.33 -20.66
CA ARG A 193 3.06 6.62 -21.34
C ARG A 193 1.59 6.80 -21.71
N GLU A 194 0.94 5.76 -22.22
CA GLU A 194 -0.44 5.80 -22.70
C GLU A 194 -1.43 5.83 -21.54
N GLU A 195 -1.32 4.89 -20.60
CA GLU A 195 -2.26 4.74 -19.50
C GLU A 195 -1.96 5.71 -18.36
N ILE A 196 -0.73 5.76 -17.85
CA ILE A 196 -0.42 6.51 -16.63
C ILE A 196 -0.20 7.99 -16.90
N PHE A 197 0.57 8.31 -17.95
CA PHE A 197 0.89 9.68 -18.31
C PHE A 197 -0.08 10.30 -19.34
N ASN A 198 -1.18 9.61 -19.66
CA ASN A 198 -2.25 10.10 -20.54
C ASN A 198 -1.79 10.42 -21.97
N GLY A 199 -1.03 9.51 -22.59
CA GLY A 199 -0.72 9.57 -24.03
C GLY A 199 0.45 10.46 -24.40
N ILE A 200 1.45 10.63 -23.54
CA ILE A 200 2.63 11.46 -23.86
C ILE A 200 3.46 10.89 -25.02
N PRO A 201 4.23 11.73 -25.75
CA PRO A 201 5.10 11.28 -26.83
C PRO A 201 6.10 10.19 -26.42
N LYS A 202 6.56 9.37 -27.38
CA LYS A 202 7.52 8.27 -27.17
C LYS A 202 8.96 8.77 -26.98
N THR A 203 9.17 9.68 -26.04
CA THR A 203 10.52 10.16 -25.71
C THR A 203 10.77 10.06 -24.22
N LYS A 204 12.00 9.63 -23.86
CA LYS A 204 12.42 9.52 -22.46
C LYS A 204 12.38 10.87 -21.73
N LYS A 205 12.56 11.97 -22.46
CA LYS A 205 12.48 13.32 -21.91
C LYS A 205 11.06 13.64 -21.44
N GLU A 206 10.06 13.44 -22.30
CA GLU A 206 8.66 13.68 -21.95
C GLU A 206 8.21 12.75 -20.81
N ALA A 207 8.65 11.49 -20.82
CA ALA A 207 8.34 10.55 -19.73
C ALA A 207 8.90 11.00 -18.37
N VAL A 208 10.14 11.49 -18.35
CA VAL A 208 10.74 12.03 -17.12
C VAL A 208 10.02 13.30 -16.68
N LEU A 209 9.67 14.20 -17.60
CA LEU A 209 8.95 15.43 -17.26
C LEU A 209 7.56 15.15 -16.67
N ALA A 210 6.83 14.20 -17.26
CA ALA A 210 5.53 13.76 -16.74
C ALA A 210 5.66 13.18 -15.31
N PHE A 211 6.65 12.32 -15.08
CA PHE A 211 6.91 11.75 -13.76
C PHE A 211 7.34 12.81 -12.72
N VAL A 212 8.22 13.74 -13.10
CA VAL A 212 8.65 14.84 -12.24
C VAL A 212 7.47 15.75 -11.90
N SER A 213 6.58 16.03 -12.85
CA SER A 213 5.36 16.80 -12.61
C SER A 213 4.45 16.15 -11.56
N GLN A 214 4.28 14.82 -11.59
CA GLN A 214 3.50 14.12 -10.56
C GLN A 214 4.11 14.21 -9.15
N ASN A 215 5.42 14.40 -9.03
CA ASN A 215 6.14 14.42 -7.75
C ASN A 215 6.63 15.81 -7.34
N GLN A 216 6.26 16.85 -8.10
CA GLN A 216 6.82 18.20 -8.00
C GLN A 216 6.60 18.84 -6.62
N GLU A 217 5.46 18.56 -5.97
CA GLU A 217 5.15 19.10 -4.64
C GLU A 217 6.15 18.63 -3.57
N SER A 218 6.69 17.43 -3.73
CA SER A 218 7.70 16.88 -2.81
C SER A 218 9.13 17.29 -3.18
N ALA A 219 9.35 17.92 -4.33
CA ALA A 219 10.69 18.15 -4.87
C ALA A 219 11.48 19.21 -4.08
N LEU A 220 12.80 19.02 -4.01
CA LEU A 220 13.72 20.01 -3.47
C LEU A 220 13.81 21.24 -4.38
N LYS A 221 13.61 22.43 -3.79
CA LYS A 221 13.90 23.71 -4.47
C LYS A 221 15.38 23.85 -4.82
N THR A 222 16.24 23.32 -3.96
CA THR A 222 17.70 23.35 -4.08
C THR A 222 18.25 22.01 -4.55
N LYS A 223 19.54 21.97 -4.86
CA LYS A 223 20.21 20.71 -5.19
C LYS A 223 20.25 19.77 -3.98
N PRO A 224 20.10 18.45 -4.17
CA PRO A 224 20.33 17.50 -3.11
C PRO A 224 21.82 17.43 -2.77
N LYS A 225 22.13 17.31 -1.48
CA LYS A 225 23.47 16.94 -1.03
C LYS A 225 23.70 15.46 -1.32
N THR A 226 24.93 15.09 -1.63
CA THR A 226 25.35 13.69 -1.63
C THR A 226 25.21 13.15 -0.21
N PHE A 227 24.49 12.03 -0.06
CA PHE A 227 24.30 11.41 1.24
C PHE A 227 25.49 10.49 1.51
N HIS A 228 26.20 10.77 2.59
CA HIS A 228 27.16 9.84 3.16
C HIS A 228 26.44 9.16 4.31
N GLY A 229 26.31 7.84 4.26
CA GLY A 229 25.70 7.06 5.35
C GLY A 229 26.39 7.35 6.69
N PRO A 230 25.80 6.88 7.82
CA PRO A 230 26.44 7.02 9.11
C PRO A 230 27.89 6.54 9.02
N ARG A 231 28.85 7.36 9.47
CA ARG A 231 30.25 6.96 9.53
C ARG A 231 30.32 5.75 10.45
N THR A 232 30.50 4.56 9.89
CA THR A 232 30.97 3.43 10.67
C THR A 232 32.37 3.83 11.11
N SER A 233 32.54 4.21 12.37
CA SER A 233 33.86 4.31 12.96
C SER A 233 34.41 2.90 13.01
N SER A 234 35.11 2.46 11.96
CA SER A 234 35.98 1.32 12.05
C SER A 234 36.92 1.57 13.23
N PRO A 235 37.04 0.64 14.20
CA PRO A 235 38.01 0.80 15.26
C PRO A 235 39.39 0.87 14.62
N THR A 236 40.09 1.99 14.80
CA THR A 236 41.48 2.16 14.41
C THR A 236 42.31 1.07 15.09
N LEU A 237 42.68 0.04 14.34
CA LEU A 237 43.76 -0.87 14.70
C LEU A 237 45.05 -0.03 14.77
N GLY A 238 45.63 0.04 15.97
CA GLY A 238 46.92 0.66 16.21
C GLY A 238 48.05 -0.04 15.42
N PRO A 239 49.19 0.64 15.21
CA PRO A 239 50.22 0.14 14.31
C PRO A 239 51.00 -1.02 14.96
N LEU A 240 50.91 -2.21 14.35
CA LEU A 240 51.90 -3.27 14.56
C LEU A 240 53.00 -3.15 13.50
N VAL A 241 54.23 -3.00 14.00
CA VAL A 241 55.47 -2.99 13.24
C VAL A 241 55.81 -4.43 12.81
N GLY A 242 56.21 -4.65 11.55
CA GLY A 242 56.96 -5.87 11.21
C GLY A 242 56.91 -6.37 9.76
N SER A 243 57.96 -6.01 9.01
CA SER A 243 58.68 -6.82 8.00
C SER A 243 58.08 -7.16 6.61
N LEU A 244 58.96 -6.93 5.62
CA LEU A 244 58.97 -7.21 4.18
C LEU A 244 58.44 -8.58 3.72
N LEU A 245 57.86 -8.62 2.50
CA LEU A 245 58.45 -9.24 1.30
C LEU A 245 57.65 -8.89 0.02
N SER A 246 58.37 -8.62 -1.07
CA SER A 246 57.89 -8.21 -2.41
C SER A 246 57.05 -9.25 -3.14
N ARG A 247 56.01 -8.78 -3.87
CA ARG A 247 55.58 -9.33 -5.17
C ARG A 247 54.68 -8.34 -5.94
N PRO A 248 54.76 -8.24 -7.28
CA PRO A 248 54.07 -7.22 -8.06
C PRO A 248 52.73 -7.73 -8.58
N HIS A 249 51.63 -6.98 -8.45
CA HIS A 249 50.54 -6.97 -9.43
C HIS A 249 49.51 -5.86 -9.18
N ILE A 250 49.15 -5.23 -10.30
CA ILE A 250 47.91 -4.48 -10.59
C ILE A 250 47.79 -3.13 -9.88
N HIS A 251 47.90 -2.07 -10.68
CA HIS A 251 47.55 -0.71 -10.31
C HIS A 251 46.01 -0.59 -10.23
N VAL A 252 45.42 -1.15 -9.18
CA VAL A 252 44.07 -0.75 -8.76
C VAL A 252 44.21 0.60 -8.08
N ASN A 253 43.72 1.65 -8.75
CA ASN A 253 43.67 3.00 -8.23
C ASN A 253 42.87 3.01 -6.91
N PRO A 254 43.51 3.12 -5.73
CA PRO A 254 42.80 3.08 -4.47
C PRO A 254 42.50 4.52 -4.07
N ARG A 255 41.21 4.80 -3.86
CA ARG A 255 40.65 6.02 -3.28
C ARG A 255 40.28 7.12 -4.30
N ALA A 256 39.06 7.03 -4.81
CA ALA A 256 38.23 8.22 -4.81
C ALA A 256 37.87 8.53 -3.35
N VAL A 257 38.71 9.30 -2.66
CA VAL A 257 38.30 9.98 -1.43
C VAL A 257 37.32 11.06 -1.89
N PHE A 258 36.02 10.78 -1.81
CA PHE A 258 35.02 11.83 -1.97
C PHE A 258 35.08 12.73 -0.75
N ASP A 259 35.65 13.93 -0.92
CA ASP A 259 35.54 15.02 0.04
C ASP A 259 34.05 15.39 0.17
N GLY A 260 33.53 15.31 1.39
CA GLY A 260 32.10 15.32 1.71
C GLY A 260 31.43 16.69 1.60
N ARG A 261 31.60 17.40 0.48
CA ARG A 261 31.00 18.73 0.25
C ARG A 261 30.38 18.95 -1.13
N GLU A 262 30.56 18.05 -2.09
CA GLU A 262 30.05 18.30 -3.43
C GLU A 262 28.70 17.61 -3.65
N GLY A 263 27.65 18.42 -3.78
CA GLY A 263 26.36 18.00 -4.31
C GLY A 263 26.43 17.79 -5.83
N TYR A 264 25.33 17.33 -6.42
CA TYR A 264 25.27 17.10 -7.88
C TYR A 264 25.50 18.38 -8.69
N ASP A 265 26.13 18.25 -9.87
CA ASP A 265 26.29 19.35 -10.82
C ASP A 265 24.91 19.92 -11.24
N ALA A 266 24.82 21.24 -11.45
CA ALA A 266 23.63 21.86 -12.04
C ALA A 266 23.33 21.29 -13.43
N ASP A 267 24.37 20.98 -14.20
CA ASP A 267 24.25 20.48 -15.56
C ASP A 267 24.11 18.95 -15.62
N ASN A 268 23.89 18.30 -14.46
CA ASN A 268 23.61 16.87 -14.42
C ASN A 268 22.33 16.57 -15.21
N LYS A 269 22.46 15.72 -16.23
CA LYS A 269 21.36 15.27 -17.11
C LYS A 269 20.16 14.61 -16.39
N ASN A 270 20.28 14.32 -15.10
CA ASN A 270 19.27 13.69 -14.25
C ASN A 270 18.81 14.59 -13.10
N ILE A 271 19.20 15.88 -13.07
CA ILE A 271 18.99 16.76 -11.92
C ILE A 271 17.53 16.87 -11.47
N ASP A 272 16.58 16.82 -12.43
CA ASP A 272 15.15 16.89 -12.13
C ASP A 272 14.66 15.66 -11.34
N LEU A 273 15.17 14.47 -11.66
CA LEU A 273 14.88 13.25 -10.91
C LEU A 273 15.57 13.25 -9.55
N LEU A 274 16.83 13.71 -9.49
CA LEU A 274 17.62 13.72 -8.26
C LEU A 274 17.00 14.64 -7.20
N ARG A 275 16.34 15.73 -7.61
CA ARG A 275 15.64 16.67 -6.73
C ARG A 275 14.41 16.09 -6.03
N LEU A 276 13.82 15.03 -6.56
CA LEU A 276 12.62 14.45 -5.98
C LEU A 276 12.89 13.93 -4.56
N ARG A 277 11.87 14.01 -3.70
CA ARG A 277 11.86 13.40 -2.36
C ARG A 277 10.89 12.23 -2.27
N SER A 278 9.96 12.12 -3.21
CA SER A 278 9.05 11.01 -3.38
C SER A 278 9.13 10.54 -4.82
N PHE A 279 9.00 9.24 -5.01
CA PHE A 279 9.07 8.57 -6.31
C PHE A 279 7.80 7.76 -6.47
N THR A 280 6.72 8.46 -6.75
CA THR A 280 5.39 7.88 -6.89
C THR A 280 4.88 8.05 -8.31
N MET A 281 4.27 7.00 -8.85
CA MET A 281 3.59 6.98 -10.13
C MET A 281 2.10 6.85 -9.86
N SER A 282 1.26 7.70 -10.45
CA SER A 282 -0.16 7.71 -10.12
C SER A 282 -1.05 7.90 -11.34
N LYS A 283 -2.22 7.26 -11.30
CA LYS A 283 -3.28 7.37 -12.30
C LYS A 283 -4.57 7.78 -11.60
N LYS A 284 -5.13 8.90 -12.03
CA LYS A 284 -6.48 9.30 -11.64
C LYS A 284 -7.48 8.34 -12.26
N LEU A 285 -8.40 7.86 -11.43
CA LEU A 285 -9.51 7.01 -11.83
C LEU A 285 -10.75 7.86 -12.10
N GLN A 286 -11.66 7.31 -12.90
CA GLN A 286 -13.03 7.81 -13.07
C GLN A 286 -13.98 6.84 -12.39
N ASP A 287 -15.21 7.27 -12.08
CA ASP A 287 -16.22 6.40 -11.48
C ASP A 287 -16.41 5.10 -12.29
N LYS A 288 -16.39 5.17 -13.62
CA LYS A 288 -16.48 4.00 -14.51
C LYS A 288 -15.32 3.00 -14.37
N ASP A 289 -14.19 3.41 -13.81
CA ASP A 289 -13.06 2.49 -13.53
C ASP A 289 -13.31 1.70 -12.24
N LEU A 290 -14.18 2.19 -11.36
CA LEU A 290 -14.54 1.58 -10.07
C LEU A 290 -15.95 0.97 -10.04
N LEU A 291 -16.82 1.36 -10.98
CA LEU A 291 -18.19 0.87 -11.14
C LEU A 291 -18.32 -0.03 -12.38
N GLY A 292 -19.10 -1.10 -12.25
CA GLY A 292 -19.40 -2.06 -13.31
C GLY A 292 -18.58 -3.36 -13.27
N PRO A 293 -18.91 -4.34 -14.13
CA PRO A 293 -18.38 -5.71 -14.02
C PRO A 293 -16.88 -5.83 -14.34
N THR A 294 -16.28 -4.82 -14.97
CA THR A 294 -14.85 -4.84 -15.35
C THR A 294 -13.96 -4.04 -14.40
N SER A 295 -14.50 -3.49 -13.31
CA SER A 295 -13.78 -2.57 -12.42
C SER A 295 -12.56 -3.21 -11.78
N ARG A 296 -12.72 -4.38 -11.17
CA ARG A 296 -11.60 -5.14 -10.60
C ARG A 296 -10.48 -5.37 -11.62
N ASP A 297 -10.82 -5.85 -12.82
CA ASP A 297 -9.83 -6.13 -13.86
C ASP A 297 -9.18 -4.85 -14.41
N ARG A 298 -9.92 -3.74 -14.46
CA ARG A 298 -9.40 -2.42 -14.85
C ARG A 298 -8.35 -1.94 -13.86
N VAL A 299 -8.65 -2.00 -12.56
CA VAL A 299 -7.71 -1.61 -11.50
C VAL A 299 -6.49 -2.53 -11.51
N ALA A 300 -6.67 -3.84 -11.59
CA ALA A 300 -5.58 -4.81 -11.66
C ALA A 300 -4.68 -4.63 -12.91
N ARG A 301 -5.26 -4.24 -14.06
CA ARG A 301 -4.47 -3.88 -15.25
C ARG A 301 -3.57 -2.68 -14.99
N ILE A 302 -4.08 -1.64 -14.32
CA ILE A 302 -3.26 -0.45 -13.99
C ILE A 302 -2.14 -0.82 -13.02
N VAL A 303 -2.41 -1.67 -12.03
CA VAL A 303 -1.37 -2.23 -11.14
C VAL A 303 -0.28 -2.96 -11.94
N GLY A 304 -0.68 -3.84 -12.87
CA GLY A 304 0.29 -4.54 -13.73
C GLY A 304 1.14 -3.61 -14.61
N ILE A 305 0.63 -2.45 -15.01
CA ILE A 305 1.41 -1.43 -15.73
C ILE A 305 2.42 -0.74 -14.80
N MET A 306 2.07 -0.60 -13.52
CA MET A 306 2.91 0.02 -12.49
C MET A 306 3.95 -0.96 -11.90
N GLU A 307 3.75 -2.27 -12.01
CA GLU A 307 4.63 -3.29 -11.42
C GLU A 307 6.10 -3.15 -11.82
N PRO A 308 6.48 -2.92 -13.10
CA PRO A 308 7.88 -2.79 -13.47
C PRO A 308 8.58 -1.60 -12.77
N PHE A 309 7.82 -0.57 -12.40
CA PHE A 309 8.32 0.55 -11.62
C PHE A 309 8.54 0.18 -10.15
N VAL A 310 7.63 -0.60 -9.56
CA VAL A 310 7.79 -1.13 -8.20
C VAL A 310 8.98 -2.09 -8.13
N THR A 311 9.10 -3.01 -9.09
CA THR A 311 10.26 -3.92 -9.21
C THR A 311 11.57 -3.16 -9.37
N TYR A 312 11.60 -2.08 -10.15
CA TYR A 312 12.76 -1.19 -10.21
C TYR A 312 13.10 -0.60 -8.83
N LEU A 313 12.12 -0.04 -8.12
CA LEU A 313 12.37 0.56 -6.81
C LEU A 313 12.88 -0.48 -5.80
N ASN A 314 12.23 -1.65 -5.72
CA ASN A 314 12.63 -2.76 -4.85
C ASN A 314 14.09 -3.15 -5.07
N SER A 315 14.49 -3.34 -6.33
CA SER A 315 15.88 -3.72 -6.67
C SER A 315 16.95 -2.70 -6.27
N VAL A 316 16.55 -1.46 -5.94
CA VAL A 316 17.46 -0.39 -5.52
C VAL A 316 17.46 -0.20 -4.01
N VAL A 317 16.28 -0.22 -3.38
CA VAL A 317 16.14 0.12 -1.95
C VAL A 317 16.06 -1.10 -1.03
N MET A 318 15.87 -2.30 -1.57
CA MET A 318 15.85 -3.58 -0.87
C MET A 318 16.56 -4.64 -1.72
N PRO A 319 17.88 -4.52 -1.95
CA PRO A 319 18.62 -5.54 -2.70
C PRO A 319 18.58 -6.86 -1.92
N ASP A 320 18.38 -7.98 -2.63
CA ASP A 320 18.50 -9.30 -2.03
C ASP A 320 19.86 -9.41 -1.31
N PRO A 321 19.90 -10.00 -0.10
CA PRO A 321 21.18 -10.29 0.53
C PRO A 321 22.00 -11.14 -0.44
N PRO A 322 23.32 -10.89 -0.54
CA PRO A 322 24.16 -11.68 -1.43
C PRO A 322 23.99 -13.16 -1.10
N LEU A 323 23.71 -13.97 -2.12
CA LEU A 323 23.67 -15.43 -2.02
C LEU A 323 25.07 -15.90 -1.55
N GLY A 324 25.25 -16.11 -0.25
CA GLY A 324 26.55 -16.54 0.29
C GLY A 324 26.89 -16.23 1.75
N GLU A 325 25.96 -15.75 2.59
CA GLU A 325 26.17 -15.80 4.04
C GLU A 325 25.11 -16.71 4.66
N ASP A 326 25.47 -17.99 4.75
CA ASP A 326 24.81 -18.94 5.61
C ASP A 326 24.93 -18.37 7.04
N HIS A 327 23.84 -17.81 7.56
CA HIS A 327 23.72 -17.63 9.01
C HIS A 327 23.67 -19.03 9.62
N THR A 328 24.86 -19.60 9.85
CA THR A 328 25.01 -20.70 10.80
C THR A 328 24.36 -20.23 12.08
N GLY A 329 23.29 -20.91 12.49
CA GLY A 329 22.64 -20.65 13.75
C GLY A 329 23.70 -20.68 14.84
N ASP A 330 23.85 -19.56 15.55
CA ASP A 330 24.52 -19.58 16.84
C ASP A 330 23.63 -20.42 17.75
N ASP A 331 24.00 -21.70 17.88
CA ASP A 331 23.57 -22.61 18.92
C ASP A 331 23.79 -21.91 20.26
N ILE A 332 22.71 -21.50 20.91
CA ILE A 332 22.77 -21.14 22.33
C ILE A 332 22.97 -22.44 23.07
N ASP A 333 24.21 -22.64 23.54
CA ASP A 333 24.58 -23.65 24.52
C ASP A 333 23.63 -23.59 25.73
N GLY A 334 22.64 -24.49 25.73
CA GLY A 334 21.81 -24.78 26.89
C GLY A 334 22.59 -25.69 27.83
N ASP A 335 23.34 -25.07 28.74
CA ASP A 335 23.99 -25.73 29.87
C ASP A 335 22.92 -26.43 30.72
N SER A 336 22.85 -27.75 30.59
CA SER A 336 22.00 -28.62 31.38
C SER A 336 22.75 -29.02 32.64
N ASP A 337 22.53 -28.31 33.74
CA ASP A 337 22.95 -28.79 35.05
C ASP A 337 21.75 -29.31 35.84
N HIS A 338 21.71 -30.63 35.96
CA HIS A 338 20.81 -31.40 36.80
C HIS A 338 21.25 -31.27 38.26
N SER A 339 20.36 -30.83 39.14
CA SER A 339 20.38 -31.29 40.53
C SER A 339 18.96 -31.49 41.05
N GLU A 340 18.55 -32.76 41.09
CA GLU A 340 17.44 -33.29 41.87
C GLU A 340 17.70 -33.07 43.37
N SER A 341 16.70 -32.55 44.10
CA SER A 341 16.35 -33.07 45.43
C SER A 341 15.00 -32.55 45.90
N GLY A 342 14.04 -33.48 45.98
CA GLY A 342 13.39 -33.80 47.26
C GLY A 342 12.35 -32.87 47.86
N GLU A 343 11.11 -33.36 47.82
CA GLU A 343 10.13 -33.35 48.91
C GLU A 343 9.35 -32.07 49.26
N GLY A 344 8.04 -32.25 49.43
CA GLY A 344 7.32 -31.57 50.51
C GLY A 344 6.03 -30.88 50.13
N ALA A 345 4.92 -31.59 50.32
CA ALA A 345 3.54 -31.14 50.37
C ALA A 345 3.28 -29.76 51.02
N ASN A 346 2.31 -29.00 50.49
CA ASN A 346 1.06 -28.64 51.19
C ASN A 346 0.28 -27.53 50.44
N GLU A 347 -0.93 -27.86 49.99
CA GLU A 347 -2.12 -26.99 50.17
C GLU A 347 -2.40 -26.87 51.68
N PRO A 348 -3.07 -25.82 52.23
CA PRO A 348 -4.36 -25.25 51.76
C PRO A 348 -4.43 -23.70 51.93
N GLU A 349 -5.51 -22.93 51.72
CA GLU A 349 -6.97 -23.09 51.54
C GLU A 349 -7.49 -22.16 50.42
#